data_AF-A0A2X5NMI3-F1
#
_entry.id   AF-A0A2X5NMI3-F1
#
_cell.length_a   1.000
_cell.length_b   1.000
_cell.length_c   1.000
_cell.angle_alpha   90.00
_cell.angle_beta   90.00
_cell.angle_gamma   90.00
#
_symmetry.space_group_name_H-M   'P 1'
#
loop_
_entity.id
_entity.type
_entity.pdbx_description
1 polymer ?
#
loop_
_entity_poly.entity_id
_entity_poly.type
_entity_poly.pdbx_seq_one_letter_code
_entity_poly.pdbx_strand_id
1 'polypeptide(L)'
;MVSAVALVVSYFSGPLLNFGDFSRYAASMNDIRRGNRWGLPFNFLLFSIITVVIVSGTHSLFGRMITDPIETVAHVGSGLAMAVALLTMIIATIGINIVANFVSPAFDFSNCSPQKISFRMGA
;
A
#
# COMPACT_ATOMS: atom_id res chain seq x y z
N MET A 1 -14.85 -11.71 -14.77
CA MET A 1 -14.05 -10.65 -15.42
C MET A 1 -14.47 -9.27 -14.93
N VAL A 2 -15.72 -8.84 -15.12
CA VAL A 2 -16.21 -7.51 -14.67
C VAL A 2 -15.98 -7.26 -13.17
N SER A 3 -16.32 -8.22 -12.31
CA SER A 3 -16.13 -8.05 -10.85
C SER A 3 -14.67 -7.90 -10.43
N ALA A 4 -13.73 -8.56 -11.12
CA ALA A 4 -12.30 -8.44 -10.83
C ALA A 4 -11.76 -7.05 -11.20
N VAL A 5 -12.20 -6.51 -12.35
CA VAL A 5 -11.87 -5.14 -12.77
C VAL A 5 -12.46 -4.14 -11.78
N ALA A 6 -13.72 -4.32 -11.38
CA ALA A 6 -14.38 -3.46 -10.40
C ALA A 6 -13.62 -3.45 -9.06
N LEU A 7 -13.19 -4.61 -8.56
CA LEU A 7 -12.39 -4.70 -7.33
C LEU A 7 -11.09 -3.91 -7.42
N VAL A 8 -10.36 -4.02 -8.54
CA VAL A 8 -9.11 -3.27 -8.74
C VAL A 8 -9.37 -1.77 -8.80
N VAL A 9 -10.40 -1.33 -9.53
CA VAL A 9 -10.77 0.09 -9.61
C VAL A 9 -11.18 0.63 -8.24
N SER A 10 -12.02 -0.09 -7.50
CA SER A 10 -12.42 0.28 -6.14
C SER A 10 -11.22 0.35 -5.20
N TYR A 11 -10.28 -0.60 -5.27
CA TYR A 11 -9.07 -0.59 -4.45
C TYR A 11 -8.22 0.67 -4.66
N PHE A 12 -8.05 1.11 -5.92
CA PHE A 12 -7.26 2.31 -6.23
C PHE A 12 -8.02 3.63 -6.10
N SER A 13 -9.34 3.61 -5.87
CA SER A 13 -10.18 4.81 -5.87
C SER A 13 -9.76 5.85 -4.81
N GLY A 14 -9.50 5.43 -3.57
CA GLY A 14 -9.04 6.31 -2.50
C GLY A 14 -7.70 6.99 -2.84
N PRO A 15 -6.64 6.21 -3.12
CA PRO A 15 -5.35 6.76 -3.55
C PRO A 15 -5.40 7.64 -4.81
N LEU A 16 -6.36 7.41 -5.71
CA LEU A 16 -6.56 8.26 -6.88
C LEU A 16 -7.03 9.66 -6.50
N LEU A 17 -7.90 9.79 -5.49
CA LEU A 17 -8.41 11.08 -5.02
C LEU A 17 -7.32 11.89 -4.29
N ASN A 18 -6.46 11.23 -3.52
CA ASN A 18 -5.36 11.89 -2.80
C ASN A 18 -4.10 12.14 -3.65
N PHE A 19 -4.05 11.65 -4.88
CA PHE A 19 -2.86 11.76 -5.73
C PHE A 19 -2.41 13.22 -5.96
N GLY A 20 -3.37 14.15 -6.00
CA GLY A 20 -3.12 15.59 -6.07
C GLY A 20 -2.18 16.10 -4.96
N ASP A 21 -2.31 15.53 -3.76
CA ASP A 21 -1.54 15.93 -2.59
C ASP A 21 -0.04 15.62 -2.73
N PHE A 22 0.29 14.54 -3.44
CA PHE A 22 1.67 14.14 -3.69
C PHE A 22 2.22 14.77 -4.97
N SER A 23 1.42 14.80 -6.03
CA SER A 23 1.85 15.27 -7.34
C SER A 23 2.27 16.75 -7.35
N ARG A 24 1.72 17.58 -6.44
CA ARG A 24 2.12 19.00 -6.28
C ARG A 24 3.59 19.19 -5.88
N TYR A 25 4.21 18.18 -5.26
CA TYR A 25 5.60 18.20 -4.83
C TYR A 25 6.55 17.56 -5.85
N ALA A 26 6.03 17.06 -6.98
CA ALA A 26 6.87 16.48 -8.01
C ALA A 26 7.61 17.56 -8.80
N ALA A 27 8.88 17.31 -9.13
CA ALA A 27 9.72 18.24 -9.88
C ALA A 27 9.24 18.45 -11.32
N SER A 28 8.67 17.42 -11.95
CA SER A 28 8.16 17.51 -13.31
C SER A 28 7.05 16.48 -13.60
N MET A 29 6.25 16.76 -14.63
CA MET A 29 5.26 15.81 -15.14
C MET A 29 5.90 14.52 -15.69
N ASN A 30 7.14 14.61 -16.17
CA ASN A 30 7.87 13.42 -16.62
C ASN A 30 8.22 12.50 -15.44
N ASP A 31 8.58 13.07 -14.29
CA ASP A 31 8.85 12.30 -13.08
C ASP A 31 7.58 11.64 -12.55
N ILE A 32 6.45 12.35 -12.58
CA ILE A 32 5.13 11.78 -12.24
C ILE A 32 4.80 10.58 -13.13
N ARG A 33 4.93 10.73 -14.45
CA ARG A 33 4.65 9.65 -15.40
C ARG A 33 5.58 8.46 -15.22
N ARG A 34 6.88 8.72 -14.98
CA ARG A 34 7.86 7.67 -14.71
C ARG A 34 7.54 6.95 -13.40
N GLY A 35 7.30 7.69 -12.33
CA GLY A 35 6.94 7.15 -11.02
C GLY A 35 5.69 6.27 -11.09
N ASN A 36 4.61 6.78 -11.71
CA ASN A 36 3.38 6.00 -11.89
C ASN A 36 3.59 4.75 -12.74
N ARG A 37 4.41 4.82 -13.79
CA ARG A 37 4.70 3.64 -14.61
C ARG A 37 5.40 2.54 -13.81
N TRP A 38 6.43 2.88 -13.04
CA TRP A 38 7.15 1.88 -12.25
C TRP A 38 6.36 1.41 -11.02
N GLY A 39 5.63 2.33 -10.38
CA GLY A 39 4.91 2.07 -9.14
C GLY A 39 3.55 1.38 -9.31
N LEU A 40 2.79 1.74 -10.35
CA LEU A 40 1.46 1.16 -10.57
C LEU A 40 1.57 -0.18 -11.33
N PRO A 41 1.75 -0.25 -12.66
CA PRO A 41 1.68 -1.52 -13.36
C PRO A 41 2.83 -2.47 -13.03
N PHE A 42 4.09 -2.00 -12.97
CA PHE A 42 5.23 -2.90 -12.75
C PHE A 42 5.26 -3.47 -11.33
N ASN A 43 5.27 -2.61 -10.32
CA ASN A 43 5.33 -3.06 -8.93
C ASN A 43 4.06 -3.85 -8.52
N PHE A 44 2.87 -3.41 -8.95
CA PHE A 44 1.63 -4.14 -8.63
C PHE A 44 1.60 -5.52 -9.27
N LEU A 45 2.02 -5.66 -10.54
CA LEU A 45 2.06 -6.96 -11.21
C LEU A 45 3.08 -7.89 -10.56
N LEU A 46 4.28 -7.38 -10.29
CA LEU A 46 5.34 -8.15 -9.63
C LEU A 46 4.88 -8.66 -8.26
N PHE A 47 4.30 -7.76 -7.44
CA PHE A 47 3.80 -8.12 -6.13
C PHE A 47 2.65 -9.12 -6.22
N SER A 48 1.71 -8.93 -7.16
CA SER A 48 0.60 -9.87 -7.39
C SER A 48 1.10 -11.27 -7.74
N ILE A 49 2.11 -11.40 -8.60
CA ILE A 49 2.71 -12.69 -8.95
C ILE A 49 3.33 -13.34 -7.71
N ILE A 50 4.12 -12.59 -6.94
CA ILE A 50 4.75 -13.09 -5.72
C ILE A 50 3.69 -13.57 -4.73
N THR A 51 2.63 -12.79 -4.49
CA THR A 51 1.52 -13.15 -3.60
C THR A 51 0.84 -14.44 -4.07
N VAL A 52 0.49 -14.56 -5.35
CA VAL A 52 -0.16 -15.76 -5.89
C VAL A 52 0.74 -16.99 -5.74
N VAL A 53 2.04 -16.86 -6.03
CA VAL A 53 3.00 -17.97 -5.89
C VAL A 53 3.12 -18.41 -4.43
N ILE A 54 3.26 -17.47 -3.49
CA ILE A 54 3.36 -17.78 -2.07
C ILE A 54 2.08 -18.46 -1.58
N VAL A 55 0.92 -17.83 -1.78
CA VAL A 55 -0.38 -18.36 -1.33
C VAL A 55 -0.67 -19.72 -1.96
N SER A 56 -0.41 -19.90 -3.26
CA SER A 56 -0.60 -21.21 -3.91
C SER A 56 0.37 -22.26 -3.36
N GLY A 57 1.61 -21.87 -3.04
CA GLY A 57 2.60 -22.74 -2.41
C GLY A 57 2.20 -23.23 -1.03
N THR A 58 1.46 -22.41 -0.25
CA THR A 58 0.97 -22.81 1.08
C THR A 58 0.03 -24.02 1.03
N HIS A 59 -0.76 -24.16 -0.03
CA HIS A 59 -1.62 -25.33 -0.19
C HIS A 59 -0.80 -26.62 -0.33
N SER A 60 0.27 -26.59 -1.13
CA SER A 60 1.15 -27.74 -1.32
C SER A 60 1.99 -28.08 -0.09
N LEU A 61 2.34 -27.08 0.72
CA LEU A 61 3.19 -27.26 1.92
C LEU A 61 2.39 -27.61 3.19
N PHE A 62 1.21 -27.00 3.36
CA PHE A 62 0.43 -27.04 4.60
C PHE A 62 -0.96 -27.68 4.43
N GLY A 63 -1.32 -28.12 3.23
CA GLY A 63 -2.61 -28.77 2.94
C GLY A 63 -3.82 -27.82 2.93
N ARG A 64 -3.60 -26.51 3.10
CA ARG A 64 -4.63 -25.46 3.03
C ARG A 64 -4.04 -24.19 2.43
N MET A 65 -4.86 -23.40 1.74
CA MET A 65 -4.46 -22.07 1.30
C MET A 65 -4.47 -21.11 2.51
N ILE A 66 -3.30 -20.54 2.79
CA ILE A 66 -3.13 -19.48 3.78
C ILE A 66 -3.06 -18.17 3.00
N THR A 67 -4.08 -17.33 3.15
CA THR A 67 -4.13 -16.00 2.53
C THR A 67 -3.58 -14.91 3.45
N ASP A 68 -3.51 -15.18 4.75
CA ASP A 68 -2.92 -14.25 5.72
C ASP A 68 -1.38 -14.34 5.64
N PRO A 69 -0.69 -13.26 5.23
CA PRO A 69 0.76 -13.24 5.17
C PRO A 69 1.43 -13.37 6.55
N ILE A 70 0.78 -12.94 7.64
CA ILE A 70 1.32 -13.08 9.00
C ILE A 70 1.34 -14.56 9.39
N GLU A 71 0.23 -15.25 9.14
CA GLU A 71 0.11 -16.69 9.37
C GLU A 71 1.11 -17.48 8.51
N THR A 72 1.29 -17.07 7.25
CA THR A 72 2.28 -17.69 6.35
C THR A 72 3.70 -17.58 6.89
N VAL A 73 4.07 -16.41 7.44
CA VAL A 73 5.40 -16.15 8.03
C VAL A 73 5.62 -16.96 9.31
N ALA A 74 4.58 -17.20 10.11
CA ALA A 74 4.68 -18.00 11.33
C ALA A 74 5.12 -19.45 11.04
N HIS A 75 4.89 -19.94 9.83
CA HIS A 75 5.28 -21.29 9.39
C HIS A 75 6.69 -21.38 8.79
N VAL A 76 7.45 -20.28 8.68
CA VAL A 76 8.82 -20.26 8.11
C VAL A 76 9.85 -20.97 9.01
N GLY A 77 9.55 -21.17 10.29
CA GLY A 77 10.34 -21.99 11.22
C GLY A 77 11.63 -21.35 11.77
N SER A 78 12.07 -20.22 11.23
CA SER A 78 13.21 -19.44 11.75
C SER A 78 12.73 -18.23 12.55
N GLY A 79 13.10 -18.18 13.84
CA GLY A 79 12.74 -17.06 14.72
C GLY A 79 13.24 -15.70 14.22
N LEU A 80 14.42 -15.66 13.60
CA LEU A 80 14.97 -14.42 13.02
C LEU A 80 14.21 -13.99 11.76
N ALA A 81 13.89 -14.93 10.87
CA ALA A 81 13.13 -14.63 9.66
C ALA A 81 11.72 -14.12 9.99
N MET A 82 11.08 -14.74 10.98
CA MET A 82 9.78 -14.31 11.51
C MET A 82 9.85 -12.89 12.10
N ALA A 83 10.87 -12.59 12.93
CA ALA A 83 11.04 -11.27 13.51
C ALA A 83 11.21 -10.18 12.45
N VAL A 84 12.04 -10.43 11.42
CA VAL A 84 12.24 -9.49 10.31
C VAL A 84 10.94 -9.28 9.53
N ALA A 85 10.24 -10.35 9.19
CA ALA A 85 9.01 -10.27 8.42
C ALA A 85 7.88 -9.53 9.18
N LEU A 86 7.74 -9.76 10.49
CA LEU A 86 6.80 -9.01 11.34
C LEU A 86 7.16 -7.53 11.40
N LEU A 87 8.45 -7.20 11.57
CA LEU A 87 8.91 -5.82 11.58
C LEU A 87 8.64 -5.14 10.23
N THR A 88 8.92 -5.81 9.12
CA THR A 88 8.61 -5.31 7.78
C THR A 88 7.11 -5.04 7.62
N MET A 89 6.24 -5.94 8.11
CA MET A 89 4.79 -5.75 8.05
C MET A 89 4.31 -4.57 8.89
N ILE A 90 4.85 -4.38 10.09
CA ILE A 90 4.53 -3.23 10.93
C ILE A 90 4.90 -1.93 10.21
N ILE A 91 6.13 -1.85 9.69
CA ILE A 91 6.62 -0.66 8.98
C ILE A 91 5.77 -0.40 7.72
N ALA A 92 5.47 -1.43 6.94
CA ALA A 92 4.65 -1.32 5.74
C ALA A 92 3.22 -0.84 6.07
N THR A 93 2.61 -1.39 7.11
CA THR A 93 1.25 -1.03 7.54
C THR A 93 1.20 0.42 8.00
N ILE A 94 2.17 0.87 8.80
CA ILE A 94 2.27 2.26 9.24
C ILE A 94 2.49 3.17 8.02
N GLY A 95 3.45 2.84 7.16
CA GLY A 95 3.80 3.66 5.99
C GLY A 95 2.63 3.87 5.02
N ILE A 96 1.91 2.79 4.68
CA ILE A 96 0.77 2.87 3.77
C ILE A 96 -0.37 3.67 4.40
N ASN A 97 -0.67 3.48 5.69
CA ASN A 97 -1.73 4.24 6.35
C ASN A 97 -1.42 5.74 6.39
N ILE A 98 -0.17 6.13 6.67
CA ILE A 98 0.23 7.54 6.67
C ILE A 98 -0.02 8.16 5.29
N VAL A 99 0.49 7.54 4.23
CA VAL A 99 0.38 8.05 2.87
C VAL A 99 -1.07 8.03 2.38
N ALA A 100 -1.81 6.94 2.61
CA ALA A 100 -3.15 6.77 2.04
C ALA A 100 -4.23 7.53 2.82
N ASN A 101 -4.12 7.58 4.15
CA ASN A 101 -5.24 7.97 5.02
C ASN A 101 -4.99 9.20 5.89
N PHE A 102 -3.73 9.63 6.12
CA PHE A 102 -3.44 10.79 6.96
C PHE A 102 -3.14 12.07 6.17
N VAL A 103 -2.48 11.95 5.02
CA VAL A 103 -2.00 13.14 4.26
C VAL A 103 -3.15 14.01 3.75
N SER A 104 -4.18 13.43 3.14
CA SER A 104 -5.30 14.23 2.57
C SER A 104 -6.16 14.91 3.61
N PRO A 105 -6.63 14.23 4.67
CA PRO A 105 -7.39 14.91 5.72
C PRO A 105 -6.60 16.05 6.36
N ALA A 106 -5.29 15.87 6.58
CA ALA A 106 -4.44 16.92 7.12
C ALA A 106 -4.39 18.15 6.22
N PHE A 107 -4.32 17.96 4.90
CA PHE A 107 -4.44 19.07 3.94
C PHE A 107 -5.83 19.69 3.94
N ASP A 108 -6.89 18.89 3.91
CA ASP A 108 -8.27 19.36 3.90
C ASP A 108 -8.58 20.24 5.12
N PHE A 109 -8.24 19.80 6.33
CA PHE A 109 -8.44 20.59 7.55
C PHE A 109 -7.59 21.87 7.57
N SER A 110 -6.34 21.80 7.10
CA SER A 110 -5.49 22.99 7.03
C SER A 110 -6.03 24.03 6.03
N ASN A 111 -6.68 23.59 4.95
CA ASN A 111 -7.29 24.48 3.97
C ASN A 111 -8.63 25.07 4.45
N CYS A 112 -9.38 24.38 5.31
CA CYS A 112 -10.63 24.88 5.88
C CYS A 112 -10.43 26.09 6.81
N SER A 113 -9.32 26.14 7.56
CA SER A 113 -9.02 27.27 8.44
C SER A 113 -7.51 27.48 8.60
N PRO A 114 -6.82 28.00 7.57
CA PRO A 114 -5.35 28.04 7.51
C PRO A 114 -4.70 28.91 8.58
N GLN A 115 -5.43 29.87 9.16
CA GLN A 115 -4.95 30.69 10.26
C GLN A 115 -4.95 29.97 11.61
N LYS A 116 -5.68 28.85 11.74
CA LYS A 116 -5.87 28.13 13.01
C LYS A 116 -5.34 26.70 12.97
N ILE A 117 -5.40 26.04 11.81
CA ILE A 117 -5.06 24.63 11.65
C ILE A 117 -3.85 24.54 10.71
N SER A 118 -2.71 24.18 11.29
CA SER A 118 -1.53 23.81 10.50
C SER A 118 -1.64 22.36 10.03
N PHE A 119 -0.90 21.99 8.99
CA PHE A 119 -0.82 20.59 8.52
C PHE A 119 -0.50 19.60 9.66
N ARG A 120 0.39 19.97 10.59
CA ARG A 120 0.75 19.13 11.75
C ARG A 120 -0.38 18.98 12.76
N MET A 121 -1.31 19.92 12.81
CA MET A 121 -2.47 19.89 13.72
C MET A 121 -3.68 19.20 13.08
N GLY A 122 -3.75 19.17 11.75
CA GLY A 122 -4.79 18.45 11.00
C GLY A 122 -4.49 16.97 10.73
N ALA A 123 -3.25 16.52 10.96
CA ALA A 123 -2.82 15.12 10.89
C ALA A 123 -3.03 14.42 12.24
#